data_AF-A0A2U0D5Q5-F1
#
_entry.id   AF-A0A2U0D5Q5-F1
#
_cell.length_a   1.000
_cell.length_b   1.000
_cell.length_c   1.000
_cell.angle_alpha   90.00
_cell.angle_beta   90.00
_cell.angle_gamma   90.00
#
_symmetry.space_group_name_H-M   'P 1'
#
loop_
_entity.id
_entity.type
_entity.pdbx_description
1 polymer ?
#
loop_
_entity_poly.entity_id
_entity_poly.type
_entity_poly.pdbx_seq_one_letter_code
_entity_poly.pdbx_strand_id
1 'polypeptide(L)' 'MKQKTFSLQELKEILGVENNYSKYSNFKNKILLKSQKDLEMFTDIRFTFKEISENSRRVEKIQFSIHPNTPT' A
#
# COMPACT_ATOMS: atom_id res chain seq x y z
N MET A 1 12.25 1.79 12.05
CA MET A 1 11.63 1.97 10.71
C MET A 1 11.98 0.74 9.88
N LYS A 2 11.00 0.03 9.35
CA LYS A 2 11.22 -1.10 8.43
C LYS A 2 10.70 -0.72 7.05
N GLN A 3 11.42 -1.10 6.00
CA GLN A 3 10.99 -0.86 4.62
C GLN A 3 10.79 -2.20 3.90
N LYS A 4 9.75 -2.28 3.09
CA LYS A 4 9.51 -3.44 2.24
C LYS A 4 8.86 -3.01 0.94
N THR A 5 9.38 -3.55 -0.17
CA THR A 5 8.87 -3.28 -1.51
C THR A 5 8.18 -4.53 -2.02
N PHE A 6 7.02 -4.36 -2.62
CA PHE A 6 6.27 -5.40 -3.30
C PHE A 6 6.00 -4.97 -4.73
N SER A 7 5.93 -5.92 -5.67
CA SER A 7 5.29 -5.61 -6.95
C SER A 7 3.79 -5.39 -6.75
N LEU A 8 3.14 -4.63 -7.65
CA LEU A 8 1.70 -4.41 -7.56
C LEU A 8 0.93 -5.74 -7.67
N GLN A 9 1.41 -6.67 -8.49
CA GLN A 9 0.80 -7.99 -8.65
C GLN A 9 0.93 -8.82 -7.37
N GLU A 10 2.14 -8.98 -6.85
CA GLU A 10 2.42 -9.70 -5.60
C GLU A 10 1.60 -9.14 -4.43
N LEU A 11 1.52 -7.81 -4.31
CA LEU A 11 0.74 -7.19 -3.25
C LEU A 11 -0.75 -7.52 -3.37
N LYS A 12 -1.30 -7.55 -4.60
CA LYS A 12 -2.71 -7.92 -4.80
C LYS A 12 -2.97 -9.39 -4.47
N GLU A 13 -2.04 -10.29 -4.80
CA GLU A 13 -2.13 -11.72 -4.47
C GLU A 13 -2.08 -11.95 -2.96
N ILE A 14 -1.15 -11.28 -2.25
CA ILE A 14 -1.05 -11.33 -0.78
C ILE A 14 -2.37 -10.90 -0.13
N LEU A 15 -3.07 -9.94 -0.73
CA LEU A 15 -4.35 -9.41 -0.23
C LEU A 15 -5.57 -10.19 -0.76
N GLY A 16 -5.40 -11.19 -1.63
CA GLY A 16 -6.48 -11.96 -2.24
C GLY A 16 -7.39 -11.13 -3.16
N VAL A 17 -6.83 -10.10 -3.81
CA VAL A 17 -7.55 -9.15 -4.68
C VAL A 17 -6.94 -9.04 -6.08
N GLU A 18 -6.19 -10.05 -6.52
CA GLU A 18 -5.53 -10.14 -7.83
C GLU A 18 -6.48 -9.91 -9.00
N ASN A 19 -7.72 -10.42 -8.91
CA ASN A 19 -8.75 -10.26 -9.92
C ASN A 19 -9.61 -8.99 -9.74
N ASN A 20 -9.33 -8.18 -8.70
CA ASN A 20 -10.06 -6.96 -8.38
C ASN A 20 -9.23 -5.71 -8.72
N TYR A 21 -9.92 -4.55 -8.74
CA TYR A 21 -9.30 -3.24 -8.93
C TYR A 21 -8.39 -3.17 -10.17
N SER A 22 -8.98 -3.41 -11.36
CA SER A 22 -8.25 -3.38 -12.64
C SER A 22 -7.47 -2.08 -12.86
N LYS A 23 -8.02 -0.93 -12.41
CA LYS A 23 -7.33 0.36 -12.37
C LYS A 23 -6.57 0.53 -11.06
N TYR A 24 -5.29 0.90 -11.15
CA TYR A 24 -4.46 1.20 -9.98
C TYR A 24 -5.06 2.28 -9.07
N SER A 25 -5.71 3.31 -9.64
CA SER A 25 -6.36 4.37 -8.86
C SER A 25 -7.43 3.83 -7.89
N ASN A 26 -8.19 2.81 -8.30
CA ASN A 26 -9.17 2.16 -7.44
C ASN A 26 -8.49 1.37 -6.31
N PHE A 27 -7.42 0.64 -6.63
CA PHE A 27 -6.63 -0.06 -5.62
C PHE A 27 -6.03 0.91 -4.60
N LYS A 28 -5.42 2.01 -5.07
CA LYS A 28 -4.87 3.06 -4.21
C LYS A 28 -5.91 3.67 -3.27
N ASN A 29 -7.06 4.09 -3.81
CA ASN A 29 -8.08 4.78 -3.01
C ASN A 29 -8.80 3.84 -2.04
N LYS A 30 -9.14 2.63 -2.48
CA LYS A 30 -9.98 1.71 -1.68
C LYS A 30 -9.17 0.82 -0.74
N ILE A 31 -7.91 0.58 -1.04
CA ILE A 31 -7.02 -0.28 -0.24
C ILE A 31 -5.96 0.58 0.43
N LEU A 32 -4.99 1.12 -0.32
CA LEU A 32 -3.80 1.72 0.29
C LEU A 32 -4.11 2.90 1.20
N LEU A 33 -4.86 3.90 0.71
CA LEU A 33 -5.17 5.11 1.48
C LEU A 33 -6.15 4.82 2.62
N LYS A 34 -7.10 3.90 2.40
CA LYS A 34 -8.06 3.49 3.43
C LYS A 34 -7.35 2.76 4.57
N SER A 35 -6.51 1.77 4.25
CA SER A 35 -5.72 1.04 5.24
C SER A 35 -4.70 1.93 5.94
N GLN A 36 -4.07 2.88 5.24
CA GLN A 36 -3.16 3.83 5.86
C GLN A 36 -3.86 4.64 6.97
N LYS A 37 -5.05 5.19 6.67
CA LYS A 37 -5.85 5.95 7.62
C LYS A 37 -6.31 5.07 8.79
N ASP A 38 -6.82 3.88 8.50
CA ASP A 38 -7.39 3.01 9.54
C ASP A 38 -6.31 2.48 10.49
N LEU A 39 -5.13 2.08 9.99
CA LEU A 39 -4.05 1.62 10.85
C LEU A 39 -3.49 2.75 11.73
N GLU A 40 -3.34 3.95 11.17
CA GLU A 40 -2.91 5.12 11.94
C GLU A 40 -3.92 5.51 13.04
N MET A 41 -5.21 5.28 12.81
CA MET A 41 -6.25 5.62 13.79
C MET A 41 -6.43 4.54 14.87
N PHE A 42 -6.25 3.26 14.54
CA PHE A 42 -6.73 2.16 15.39
C PHE A 42 -5.68 1.16 15.85
N THR A 43 -4.43 1.26 15.39
CA THR A 43 -3.41 0.23 15.68
C THR A 43 -2.10 0.82 16.15
N ASP A 44 -1.26 -0.03 16.76
CA ASP A 44 0.09 0.30 17.24
C ASP A 44 1.14 0.42 16.11
N ILE A 45 0.71 0.28 14.85
CA ILE A 45 1.54 0.48 13.67
C ILE A 45 0.89 1.45 12.69
N ARG A 46 1.73 2.13 11.92
CA ARG A 46 1.29 2.91 10.76
C ARG A 46 2.29 2.76 9.63
N PHE A 47 1.87 3.10 8.42
CA PHE A 47 2.77 3.10 7.28
C PHE A 47 2.60 4.33 6.41
N THR A 48 3.65 4.64 5.67
CA THR A 48 3.60 5.47 4.47
C THR A 48 4.04 4.63 3.28
N PHE A 49 3.75 5.07 2.06
CA PHE A 49 4.19 4.36 0.87
C PHE A 49 4.63 5.30 -0.24
N LYS A 50 5.51 4.79 -1.11
CA LYS A 50 5.93 5.43 -2.36
C LYS A 50 5.59 4.54 -3.54
N GLU A 51 5.15 5.17 -4.61
CA GLU A 51 4.89 4.53 -5.91
C GLU A 51 6.19 4.51 -6.71
N ILE A 52 6.55 3.33 -7.24
CA ILE A 52 7.74 3.14 -8.06
C ILE A 52 7.30 2.68 -9.45
N SER A 53 7.81 3.37 -10.45
CA SER A 53 7.55 3.12 -11.87
C SER A 53 8.90 3.07 -12.60
N GLU A 54 9.20 2.01 -13.35
CA GLU A 54 10.41 1.98 -14.18
C GLU A 54 10.24 2.85 -15.42
N ASN A 55 9.03 2.87 -15.99
CA ASN A 55 8.65 3.74 -17.10
C ASN A 55 7.37 4.47 -16.69
N SER A 56 7.45 5.79 -16.48
CA SER A 56 6.46 6.73 -15.89
C SER A 56 4.95 6.56 -16.17
N ARG A 57 4.55 5.66 -17.07
CA ARG A 57 3.18 5.34 -17.47
C ARG A 57 2.39 4.47 -16.49
N ARG A 58 3.07 3.63 -15.68
CA ARG A 58 2.40 2.72 -14.74
C ARG A 58 3.20 2.54 -13.46
N VAL A 59 2.48 2.44 -12.34
CA VAL A 59 3.07 2.03 -11.06
C VAL A 59 3.28 0.52 -11.09
N GLU A 60 4.50 0.09 -10.83
CA GLU A 60 4.90 -1.32 -10.90
C GLU A 60 5.16 -1.91 -9.52
N LYS A 61 5.69 -1.08 -8.61
CA LYS A 61 6.04 -1.49 -7.25
C LYS A 61 5.56 -0.46 -6.24
N ILE A 62 5.30 -0.94 -5.03
CA ILE A 62 4.97 -0.11 -3.88
C ILE A 62 5.99 -0.37 -2.79
N GLN A 63 6.67 0.68 -2.36
CA GLN A 63 7.58 0.62 -1.22
C GLN A 63 6.86 1.16 0.01
N PHE A 64 6.66 0.30 1.00
CA PHE A 64 6.11 0.65 2.30
C PHE A 64 7.22 1.03 3.27
N SER A 65 6.98 2.06 4.07
CA SER A 65 7.75 2.40 5.26
C SER A 65 6.86 2.24 6.48
N ILE A 66 7.23 1.30 7.37
CA ILE A 66 6.44 0.92 8.55
C ILE A 66 7.07 1.54 9.80
N HIS A 67 6.22 2.13 10.63
CA HIS A 67 6.56 2.87 11.83
C HIS A 67 5.68 2.40 13.01
N PRO A 68 6.21 2.43 14.25
CA PRO A 68 5.36 2.39 15.43
C PRO A 68 4.36 3.54 15.40
N ASN A 69 3.19 3.30 15.98
CA ASN A 69 2.11 4.25 16.12
C ASN A 69 1.55 4.22 17.54
N THR A 70 1.06 5.35 18.00
CA THR A 70 0.22 5.43 19.19
C THR A 70 -1.12 5.97 18.71
N PRO A 71 -2.14 5.10 18.52
CA PRO A 71 -3.43 5.53 18.00
C PRO A 71 -4.04 6.61 18.91
N THR A 72 -4.77 7.54 18.29
CA THR A 72 -5.28 8.76 18.94
C THR A 72 -6.74 8.61 19.32
#